data_AF-A0A954XU69-F1
#
_entry.id   AF-A0A954XU69-F1
#
_cell.length_a   1.000
_cell.length_b   1.000
_cell.length_c   1.000
_cell.angle_alpha   90.00
_cell.angle_beta   90.00
_cell.angle_gamma   90.00
#
_symmetry.space_group_name_H-M   'P 1'
#
loop_
_entity.id
_entity.type
_entity.pdbx_description
1 polymer ?
#
loop_
_entity_poly.entity_id
_entity_poly.type
_entity_poly.pdbx_seq_one_letter_code
_entity_poly.pdbx_strand_id
1 'polypeptide(L)'
;QTSLEEFELPPWWQLLPRLWRGRQRPRITQILLRAGMVNSDATTRRWSQNADLLIRPSLPDIDLLNWKAFDRAYDAGYRAAAEALENRQLNIVADESS
;
A
#
# COMPACT_ATOMS: atom_id res chain seq x y z
N GLN A 1 -52.31 -7.26 -24.26
CA GLN A 1 -52.29 -6.01 -23.47
C GLN A 1 -51.20 -6.14 -22.44
N THR A 2 -50.04 -5.52 -22.67
CA THR A 2 -48.93 -5.45 -21.71
C THR A 2 -48.81 -4.00 -21.28
N SER A 3 -49.55 -3.64 -20.24
CA SER A 3 -49.39 -2.37 -19.54
C SER A 3 -48.12 -2.46 -18.73
N LEU A 4 -46.99 -2.15 -19.36
CA LEU A 4 -45.80 -1.74 -18.63
C LEU A 4 -46.14 -0.35 -18.10
N GLU A 5 -46.63 -0.29 -16.86
CA GLU A 5 -46.64 0.94 -16.09
C GLU A 5 -45.23 1.51 -16.17
N GLU A 6 -45.16 2.60 -16.92
CA GLU A 6 -44.00 3.44 -17.15
C GLU A 6 -43.57 3.96 -15.78
N PHE A 7 -42.72 3.18 -15.11
CA PHE A 7 -42.01 3.62 -13.93
C PHE A 7 -41.13 4.77 -14.41
N GLU A 8 -41.61 6.00 -14.22
CA GLU A 8 -40.92 7.24 -14.61
C GLU A 8 -39.61 7.36 -13.83
N LEU A 9 -38.62 6.55 -14.21
CA LEU A 9 -37.25 6.72 -13.79
C LEU A 9 -36.76 7.97 -14.53
N PRO A 10 -36.25 8.98 -13.81
CA PRO A 10 -35.69 10.15 -14.46
C PRO A 10 -34.64 9.68 -15.47
N PRO A 11 -34.63 10.29 -16.67
CA PRO A 11 -33.70 9.90 -17.72
C PRO A 11 -32.26 9.80 -17.20
N TRP A 12 -31.52 8.79 -17.63
CA TRP A 12 -30.18 8.46 -17.10
C TRP A 12 -29.21 9.66 -17.11
N TRP A 13 -29.38 10.60 -18.04
CA TRP A 13 -28.61 11.84 -18.12
C TRP A 13 -28.91 12.84 -17.00
N GLN A 14 -30.10 12.82 -16.39
CA GLN A 14 -30.43 13.60 -15.19
C GLN A 14 -29.81 13.03 -13.91
N LEU A 15 -29.43 11.74 -13.92
CA LEU A 15 -28.77 11.08 -12.80
C LEU A 15 -27.25 11.32 -12.77
N LEU A 16 -26.62 11.59 -13.92
CA LEU A 16 -25.18 11.92 -14.05
C LEU A 16 -24.71 13.05 -13.12
N PRO A 17 -25.33 14.26 -13.09
CA PRO A 17 -24.89 15.34 -12.22
C PRO A 17 -25.06 15.01 -10.73
N ARG A 18 -25.97 14.09 -10.38
CA ARG A 18 -26.21 13.63 -9.00
C ARG A 18 -25.14 12.64 -8.53
N LEU A 19 -24.62 11.80 -9.43
CA LEU A 19 -23.42 10.99 -9.16
C LEU A 19 -22.17 11.86 -8.98
N TRP A 20 -22.06 12.95 -9.74
CA TRP A 20 -20.86 13.79 -9.72
C TRP A 20 -20.83 14.80 -8.56
N ARG A 21 -21.99 15.28 -8.09
CA ARG A 21 -22.09 16.33 -7.05
C ARG A 21 -21.98 15.86 -5.60
N GLY A 22 -22.00 14.56 -5.31
CA GLY A 22 -22.13 14.13 -3.93
C GLY A 22 -21.66 12.72 -3.68
N ARG A 23 -20.34 12.55 -3.51
CA ARG A 23 -19.76 11.56 -2.60
C ARG A 23 -18.23 11.71 -2.56
N GLN A 24 -17.73 12.34 -1.50
CA GLN A 24 -16.44 11.96 -0.92
C GLN A 24 -16.56 10.56 -0.30
N ARG A 25 -16.92 9.56 -1.09
CA ARG A 25 -16.83 8.17 -0.62
C ARG A 25 -15.45 7.65 -0.97
N PRO A 26 -14.82 6.93 -0.03
CA PRO A 26 -13.56 6.28 -0.31
C PRO A 26 -13.74 5.43 -1.57
N ARG A 27 -12.86 5.63 -2.54
CA ARG A 27 -12.90 4.91 -3.81
C ARG A 27 -12.81 3.42 -3.47
N ILE A 28 -13.54 2.56 -4.18
CA ILE A 28 -13.48 1.10 -3.96
C ILE A 28 -12.03 0.59 -3.96
N THR A 29 -11.17 1.21 -4.78
CA THR A 29 -9.72 0.97 -4.81
C THR A 29 -9.02 1.26 -3.48
N GLN A 30 -9.38 2.32 -2.76
CA GLN A 30 -8.81 2.63 -1.44
C GLN A 30 -9.22 1.58 -0.40
N ILE A 31 -10.46 1.08 -0.47
CA ILE A 31 -10.93 0.00 0.42
C ILE A 31 -10.19 -1.30 0.11
N LEU A 32 -10.04 -1.65 -1.17
CA LEU A 32 -9.31 -2.85 -1.60
C LEU A 32 -7.82 -2.77 -1.24
N LEU A 33 -7.18 -1.62 -1.45
CA LEU A 33 -5.80 -1.39 -1.03
C LEU A 33 -5.65 -1.51 0.49
N ARG A 34 -6.57 -0.91 1.26
CA ARG A 34 -6.55 -1.04 2.72
C ARG A 34 -6.79 -2.48 3.17
N ALA A 35 -7.68 -3.21 2.53
CA ALA A 35 -7.90 -4.63 2.82
C ALA A 35 -6.66 -5.48 2.49
N GLY A 36 -5.99 -5.22 1.36
CA GLY A 36 -4.72 -5.86 1.00
C GLY A 36 -3.59 -5.54 1.99
N MET A 37 -3.46 -4.28 2.40
CA MET A 37 -2.47 -3.85 3.41
C MET A 37 -2.70 -4.50 4.77
N VAL A 38 -3.95 -4.62 5.25
CA VAL A 38 -4.25 -5.26 6.54
C VAL A 38 -3.82 -6.73 6.56
N ASN A 39 -3.98 -7.44 5.44
CA ASN A 39 -3.46 -8.81 5.30
C ASN A 39 -1.92 -8.85 5.30
N SER A 40 -1.29 -7.89 4.63
CA SER A 40 0.18 -7.73 4.62
C SER A 40 0.74 -7.41 6.00
N ASP A 41 0.10 -6.55 6.79
CA ASP A 41 0.51 -6.21 8.16
C ASP A 41 0.43 -7.42 9.09
N ALA A 42 -0.64 -8.21 9.00
CA ALA A 42 -0.79 -9.43 9.79
C ALA A 42 0.31 -10.46 9.46
N THR A 43 0.70 -10.54 8.19
CA THR A 43 1.79 -11.39 7.71
C THR A 43 3.14 -10.87 8.19
N THR A 44 3.41 -9.58 8.03
CA THR A 44 4.66 -8.92 8.46
C THR A 44 4.90 -9.09 9.96
N ARG A 45 3.86 -8.99 10.80
CA ARG A 45 3.95 -9.22 12.26
C ARG A 45 4.32 -10.66 12.62
N ARG A 46 3.82 -11.65 11.87
CA ARG A 46 4.19 -13.06 12.08
C ARG A 46 5.64 -13.32 11.70
N TRP A 47 6.12 -12.65 10.65
CA TRP A 47 7.46 -12.86 10.14
C TRP A 47 8.51 -12.15 10.99
N SER A 48 8.17 -10.98 11.57
CA SER A 48 9.06 -10.29 12.51
C SER A 48 9.40 -11.09 13.77
N GLN A 49 8.57 -12.07 14.14
CA GLN A 49 8.84 -12.93 15.31
C GLN A 49 9.89 -14.01 15.03
N ASN A 50 10.16 -14.30 13.75
CA ASN A 50 11.06 -15.39 13.33
C ASN A 50 12.25 -14.88 12.51
N ALA A 51 12.42 -13.57 12.35
CA ALA A 51 13.48 -12.99 11.54
C ALA A 51 14.69 -12.59 12.39
N ASP A 52 15.89 -13.04 11.99
CA ASP A 52 17.16 -12.68 12.64
C ASP A 52 17.59 -11.21 12.38
N LEU A 53 17.00 -10.58 11.37
CA LEU A 53 17.21 -9.18 11.03
C LEU A 53 16.01 -8.65 10.25
N LEU A 54 15.41 -7.56 10.73
CA LEU A 54 14.32 -6.87 10.04
C LEU A 54 14.78 -5.46 9.65
N ILE A 55 14.85 -5.22 8.35
CA ILE A 55 15.27 -3.93 7.78
C ILE A 55 14.02 -3.20 7.30
N ARG A 56 13.77 -1.99 7.82
CA ARG A 56 12.65 -1.14 7.40
C ARG A 56 13.18 0.17 6.82
N PRO A 57 13.34 0.28 5.50
CA PRO A 57 13.75 1.52 4.88
C PRO A 57 12.66 2.59 5.10
N SER A 58 13.07 3.80 5.45
CA SER A 58 12.16 4.95 5.51
C SER A 58 11.84 5.38 4.08
N LEU A 59 10.58 5.25 3.68
CA LEU A 59 10.08 5.64 2.35
C LEU A 59 9.07 6.79 2.51
N PRO A 60 9.52 8.04 2.75
CA PRO A 60 8.61 9.17 2.84
C PRO A 60 7.94 9.42 1.46
N ASP A 61 6.62 9.51 1.47
CA ASP A 61 5.77 9.93 0.34
C ASP A 61 5.72 9.02 -0.91
N ILE A 62 5.99 7.72 -0.77
CA ILE A 62 5.74 6.75 -1.86
C ILE A 62 4.40 6.06 -1.63
N ASP A 63 3.36 6.56 -2.31
CA ASP A 63 2.06 5.88 -2.37
C ASP A 63 2.18 4.54 -3.13
N LEU A 64 1.41 3.54 -2.72
CA LEU A 64 1.43 2.17 -3.27
C LEU A 64 1.19 2.12 -4.77
N LEU A 65 0.43 3.09 -5.31
CA LEU A 65 0.11 3.18 -6.74
C LEU A 65 1.03 4.14 -7.51
N ASN A 66 2.02 4.74 -6.85
CA ASN A 66 2.94 5.68 -7.49
C ASN A 66 4.08 4.95 -8.21
N TRP A 67 3.76 4.32 -9.34
CA TRP A 67 4.71 3.58 -10.16
C TRP A 67 5.90 4.42 -10.64
N LYS A 68 5.75 5.74 -10.77
CA LYS A 68 6.85 6.65 -11.15
C LYS A 68 7.90 6.79 -10.06
N ALA A 69 7.56 6.48 -8.81
CA ALA A 69 8.48 6.54 -7.68
C ALA A 69 9.15 5.18 -7.40
N PHE A 70 8.91 4.16 -8.22
CA PHE A 70 9.45 2.81 -8.02
C PHE A 70 10.97 2.81 -7.89
N ASP A 71 11.69 3.45 -8.81
CA ASP A 71 13.15 3.47 -8.78
C ASP A 71 13.70 4.11 -7.49
N ARG A 72 13.04 5.17 -7.00
CA ARG A 72 13.42 5.81 -5.73
C ARG A 72 13.17 4.89 -4.54
N ALA A 73 12.07 4.13 -4.56
CA ALA A 73 11.77 3.14 -3.53
C ALA A 73 12.81 2.01 -3.51
N TYR A 74 13.19 1.55 -4.71
CA TYR A 74 14.20 0.53 -4.91
C TYR A 74 15.56 0.98 -4.35
N ASP A 75 16.04 2.16 -4.75
CA ASP A 75 17.32 2.70 -4.30
C ASP A 75 17.38 2.90 -2.78
N ALA A 76 16.30 3.42 -2.19
CA ALA A 76 16.20 3.61 -0.75
C ALA A 76 16.24 2.27 0.01
N GLY A 77 15.55 1.25 -0.52
CA GLY A 77 15.60 -0.10 0.03
C GLY A 77 17.00 -0.73 -0.09
N TYR A 78 17.64 -0.58 -1.25
CA TYR A 78 18.97 -1.11 -1.50
C TYR A 78 20.01 -0.51 -0.55
N ARG A 79 20.04 0.81 -0.41
CA ARG A 79 20.98 1.49 0.51
C ARG A 79 20.78 1.05 1.96
N ALA A 80 19.54 1.04 2.44
CA ALA A 80 19.24 0.60 3.79
C ALA A 80 19.66 -0.86 4.05
N ALA A 81 19.53 -1.73 3.05
CA ALA A 81 19.99 -3.11 3.15
C ALA A 81 21.51 -3.22 3.19
N ALA A 82 22.21 -2.50 2.32
CA ALA A 82 23.66 -2.48 2.27
C ALA A 82 24.27 -1.99 3.60
N GLU A 83 23.76 -0.88 4.13
CA GLU A 83 24.18 -0.32 5.43
C GLU A 83 23.94 -1.29 6.59
N ALA A 84 22.79 -1.98 6.60
CA ALA A 84 22.50 -2.95 7.66
C ALA A 84 23.44 -4.16 7.62
N LEU A 85 23.83 -4.63 6.43
CA LEU A 85 24.76 -5.73 6.26
C LEU A 85 26.18 -5.34 6.67
N GLU A 86 26.63 -4.14 6.29
CA GLU A 86 27.95 -3.62 6.68
C GLU A 86 28.05 -3.49 8.21
N ASN A 87 27.05 -2.88 8.86
CA ASN A 87 27.02 -2.77 10.31
C ASN A 87 27.03 -4.13 11.01
N ARG A 88 26.34 -5.14 10.46
CA ARG A 88 26.35 -6.49 11.02
C ARG A 88 27.73 -7.15 10.89
N GLN A 89 28.41 -6.98 9.76
CA GLN A 89 29.78 -7.49 9.58
C GLN A 89 30.74 -6.84 10.58
N LEU A 90 30.66 -5.52 10.78
CA LEU A 90 31.50 -4.81 11.75
C LEU A 90 31.30 -5.33 13.18
N ASN A 91 30.06 -5.59 13.59
CA ASN A 91 29.76 -6.12 14.94
C ASN A 91 30.28 -7.55 15.15
N ILE A 92 30.27 -8.41 14.12
CA ILE A 92 30.80 -9.77 14.21
C ILE A 92 32.33 -9.74 14.40
N VAL A 93 33.03 -8.91 13.64
CA VAL A 93 34.50 -8.78 13.72
C VAL A 93 34.94 -8.19 15.08
N ALA A 94 34.16 -7.28 15.65
CA ALA A 94 34.42 -6.72 16.97
C ALA A 94 34.27 -7.73 18.11
N ASP A 95 33.30 -8.66 17.99
CA ASP A 95 33.06 -9.73 18.97
C ASP A 95 34.16 -10.80 18.94
N GLU A 96 34.73 -11.12 17.77
CA GLU A 96 35.85 -12.07 17.64
C GLU A 96 37.20 -11.51 18.09
N SER A 97 37.32 -10.18 18.25
CA SER A 97 38.57 -9.49 18.61
C SER A 97 38.72 -9.21 20.12
N SER A 98 37.73 -9.61 20.93
CA SER A 98 37.67 -9.40 22.39
C SER A 98 37.88 -10.71 23.15
#